data_AF-A0A145WZA2-F1
#
_entry.id   AF-A0A145WZA2-F1
#
_cell.length_a   1.000
_cell.length_b   1.000
_cell.length_c   1.000
_cell.angle_alpha   90.00
_cell.angle_beta   90.00
_cell.angle_gamma   90.00
#
_symmetry.space_group_name_H-M   'P 1'
#
loop_
_entity.id
_entity.type
_entity.pdbx_description
1 polymer ?
#
loop_
_entity_poly.entity_id
_entity_poly.type
_entity_poly.pdbx_seq_one_letter_code
_entity_poly.pdbx_strand_id
1 'polypeptide(L)'
;MKLFTKLALASSIILSANAMAMQAMDDASLSSTTGQDGLNIGINLEGGAITVGQLLIHDNDGLADTALGGTGTAGAIVIGTGVDGAAPGVSITQTGTGNLLDLAIDTDAGSTGTGGAFLNVAASVSGMDISVGSIGVGASGVKTADSVVRGTTGTVNEILTGLDLSLGSITANVQLGATPQGAMIVLDSEIVGGLKLSNLGIKDNAGGGSIVLDSIQVVDTGSSNLSANAKIGVNPNGLYIKPVAQNISAYIGGVHLGSAAAASIGDVEIKGLNMGTSTITISGH
;
A
#
# COMPACT_ATOMS: atom_id res chain seq x y z
N MET A 1 25.18 -86.91 33.46
CA MET A 1 25.14 -85.46 33.16
C MET A 1 26.54 -84.91 33.43
N LYS A 2 27.26 -84.16 32.62
CA LYS A 2 27.07 -83.48 31.32
C LYS A 2 28.50 -83.22 30.77
N LEU A 3 28.61 -83.04 29.46
CA LEU A 3 29.83 -82.86 28.67
C LEU A 3 30.69 -81.64 29.08
N PHE A 4 32.01 -81.78 29.00
CA PHE A 4 32.93 -80.65 28.80
C PHE A 4 33.67 -80.82 27.48
N THR A 5 33.00 -80.41 26.39
CA THR A 5 33.61 -80.15 25.09
C THR A 5 34.29 -78.78 25.18
N LYS A 6 35.63 -78.72 25.19
CA LYS A 6 36.37 -77.49 24.91
C LYS A 6 37.38 -77.77 23.82
N LEU A 7 36.85 -77.78 22.60
CA LEU A 7 37.60 -77.68 21.37
C LEU A 7 38.27 -76.31 21.34
N ALA A 8 39.59 -76.30 21.20
CA ALA A 8 40.34 -75.12 20.82
C ALA A 8 39.81 -74.64 19.47
N LEU A 9 39.17 -73.47 19.44
CA LEU A 9 38.95 -72.73 18.21
C LEU A 9 39.86 -71.51 18.23
N ALA A 10 40.94 -71.70 17.51
CA ALA A 10 41.85 -70.71 16.99
C ALA A 10 41.13 -69.40 16.60
N SER A 11 41.65 -68.30 17.13
CA SER A 11 41.99 -67.10 16.35
C SER A 11 41.22 -66.90 15.04
N SER A 12 40.16 -66.10 15.09
CA SER A 12 39.89 -65.12 14.05
C SER A 12 39.06 -63.99 14.64
N ILE A 13 39.78 -62.93 14.99
CA ILE A 13 39.22 -61.60 15.23
C ILE A 13 38.45 -61.22 13.96
N ILE A 14 37.13 -61.21 14.03
CA ILE A 14 36.31 -60.36 13.17
C ILE A 14 35.38 -59.59 14.10
N LEU A 15 35.97 -58.55 14.69
CA LEU A 15 35.22 -57.42 15.22
C LEU A 15 34.60 -56.68 14.01
N SER A 16 33.50 -57.19 13.44
CA SER A 16 32.62 -56.31 12.66
C SER A 16 31.71 -55.59 13.65
N ALA A 17 32.29 -54.59 14.31
CA ALA A 17 31.54 -53.51 14.89
C ALA A 17 30.78 -52.83 13.74
N ASN A 18 29.59 -53.32 13.43
CA ASN A 18 28.57 -52.50 12.79
C ASN A 18 28.03 -51.56 13.87
N ALA A 19 28.90 -50.71 14.40
CA ALA A 19 28.49 -49.45 14.97
C ALA A 19 27.99 -48.65 13.77
N MET A 20 26.71 -48.84 13.44
CA MET A 20 25.98 -47.79 12.75
C MET A 20 25.99 -46.62 13.72
N ALA A 21 27.01 -45.77 13.61
CA ALA A 21 26.89 -44.41 14.07
C ALA A 21 25.68 -43.90 13.30
N MET A 22 24.52 -43.84 13.96
CA MET A 22 23.49 -42.91 13.55
C MET A 22 24.20 -41.57 13.54
N GLN A 23 24.57 -41.13 12.35
CA GLN A 23 25.07 -39.80 12.12
C GLN A 23 23.99 -38.92 12.74
N ALA A 24 24.33 -38.17 13.78
CA ALA A 24 23.46 -37.08 14.19
C ALA A 24 23.24 -36.29 12.91
N MET A 25 22.00 -36.22 12.45
CA MET A 25 21.57 -35.09 11.65
C MET A 25 21.91 -33.89 12.52
N ASP A 26 23.11 -33.37 12.32
CA ASP A 26 23.50 -32.06 12.77
C ASP A 26 22.50 -31.14 12.08
N ASP A 27 21.56 -30.57 12.82
CA ASP A 27 20.53 -29.69 12.25
C ASP A 27 21.17 -28.58 11.40
N ALA A 28 22.44 -28.24 11.65
CA ALA A 28 23.25 -27.34 10.81
C ALA A 28 23.46 -27.87 9.37
N SER A 29 23.56 -29.19 9.19
CA SER A 29 23.67 -29.84 7.87
C SER A 29 22.33 -30.02 7.15
N LEU A 30 21.19 -29.96 7.85
CA LEU A 30 19.86 -29.85 7.23
C LEU A 30 19.51 -28.40 6.86
N SER A 31 19.88 -27.43 7.70
CA SER A 31 19.81 -26.00 7.37
C SER A 31 20.64 -25.71 6.11
N SER A 32 21.86 -26.25 6.02
CA SER A 32 22.71 -26.09 4.83
C SER A 32 22.28 -26.88 3.59
N THR A 33 21.45 -27.93 3.72
CA THR A 33 20.98 -28.76 2.57
C THR A 33 19.67 -28.22 1.99
N THR A 34 18.93 -27.37 2.71
CA THR A 34 17.92 -26.52 2.06
C THR A 34 18.51 -25.24 1.51
N GLY A 35 19.54 -24.65 2.15
CA GLY A 35 20.21 -23.45 1.60
C GLY A 35 19.22 -22.30 1.32
N GLN A 36 18.13 -22.25 2.07
CA GLN A 36 17.03 -21.29 1.96
C GLN A 36 16.88 -20.58 3.30
N ASP A 37 17.92 -19.89 3.78
CA ASP A 37 17.94 -19.34 5.15
C ASP A 37 17.18 -18.00 5.22
N GLY A 38 15.89 -18.13 4.96
CA GLY A 38 14.87 -17.10 5.02
C GLY A 38 13.63 -17.54 4.27
N LEU A 39 12.58 -16.71 4.31
CA LEU A 39 11.41 -16.86 3.45
C LEU A 39 11.33 -15.64 2.54
N ASN A 40 11.49 -15.86 1.24
CA ASN A 40 11.21 -14.86 0.22
C ASN A 40 9.76 -14.99 -0.26
N ILE A 41 8.95 -13.96 -0.04
CA ILE A 41 7.59 -13.87 -0.60
C ILE A 41 7.58 -12.72 -1.59
N GLY A 42 7.38 -13.05 -2.86
CA GLY A 42 7.27 -12.11 -3.96
C GLY A 42 5.86 -12.07 -4.54
N ILE A 43 5.33 -10.88 -4.80
CA ILE A 43 4.15 -10.71 -5.68
C ILE A 43 4.64 -10.17 -7.02
N ASN A 44 4.74 -11.04 -8.02
CA ASN A 44 5.06 -10.63 -9.38
C ASN A 44 3.78 -10.34 -10.16
N LEU A 45 3.74 -9.21 -10.87
CA LEU A 45 2.65 -8.92 -11.80
C LEU A 45 2.92 -9.45 -13.22
N GLU A 46 4.14 -9.87 -13.53
CA GLU A 46 4.57 -10.38 -14.84
C GLU A 46 4.23 -9.44 -16.02
N GLY A 47 4.29 -8.13 -15.79
CA GLY A 47 3.88 -7.12 -16.76
C GLY A 47 2.35 -6.97 -16.91
N GLY A 48 1.58 -7.71 -16.12
CA GLY A 48 0.15 -7.52 -15.92
C GLY A 48 -0.19 -6.41 -14.92
N ALA A 49 -1.45 -6.38 -14.51
CA ALA A 49 -1.98 -5.39 -13.60
C ALA A 49 -2.95 -6.02 -12.60
N ILE A 50 -2.96 -5.52 -11.36
CA ILE A 50 -4.09 -5.77 -10.47
C ILE A 50 -5.20 -4.84 -10.92
N THR A 51 -6.34 -5.38 -11.33
CA THR A 51 -7.45 -4.59 -11.84
C THR A 51 -8.74 -4.88 -11.12
N VAL A 52 -9.51 -3.81 -10.88
CA VAL A 52 -10.88 -3.86 -10.41
C VAL A 52 -11.74 -3.19 -11.49
N GLY A 53 -12.67 -3.92 -12.09
CA GLY A 53 -13.52 -3.39 -13.15
C GLY A 53 -14.45 -2.28 -12.65
N GLN A 54 -15.05 -2.48 -11.47
CA GLN A 54 -15.93 -1.52 -10.81
C GLN A 54 -15.73 -1.61 -9.29
N LEU A 55 -15.57 -0.46 -8.63
CA LEU A 55 -15.65 -0.36 -7.18
C LEU A 55 -16.89 0.44 -6.79
N LEU A 56 -17.69 -0.13 -5.87
CA LEU A 56 -18.93 0.46 -5.38
C LEU A 56 -18.83 0.64 -3.87
N ILE A 57 -18.97 1.88 -3.41
CA ILE A 57 -19.09 2.21 -1.99
C ILE A 57 -20.51 2.68 -1.75
N HIS A 58 -21.14 2.09 -0.76
CA HIS A 58 -22.57 2.07 -0.63
C HIS A 58 -23.02 2.79 0.63
N ASP A 59 -23.79 3.85 0.43
CA ASP A 59 -24.46 4.61 1.48
C ASP A 59 -25.92 4.13 1.56
N ASN A 60 -26.29 3.53 2.67
CA ASN A 60 -27.54 2.76 2.81
C ASN A 60 -28.72 3.60 3.28
N ASP A 61 -28.48 4.73 3.93
CA ASP A 61 -29.48 5.64 4.45
C ASP A 61 -29.51 6.96 3.69
N GLY A 62 -28.40 7.36 3.06
CA GLY A 62 -28.35 8.57 2.25
C GLY A 62 -28.42 9.85 3.08
N LEU A 63 -28.20 10.99 2.42
CA LEU A 63 -28.30 12.29 3.09
C LEU A 63 -29.77 12.60 3.46
N ALA A 64 -30.06 12.68 4.76
CA ALA A 64 -31.41 12.95 5.27
C ALA A 64 -31.78 14.45 5.37
N ASP A 65 -30.78 15.34 5.38
CA ASP A 65 -31.00 16.78 5.56
C ASP A 65 -31.59 17.42 4.29
N THR A 66 -32.89 17.75 4.34
CA THR A 66 -33.63 18.35 3.22
C THR A 66 -33.19 19.77 2.90
N ALA A 67 -32.58 20.50 3.84
CA ALA A 67 -32.04 21.84 3.59
C ALA A 67 -30.80 21.79 2.68
N LEU A 68 -30.10 20.65 2.65
CA LEU A 68 -28.99 20.36 1.75
C LEU A 68 -29.44 19.60 0.48
N GLY A 69 -30.75 19.46 0.25
CA GLY A 69 -31.31 18.68 -0.85
C GLY A 69 -31.34 17.17 -0.62
N GLY A 70 -31.13 16.73 0.62
CA GLY A 70 -31.21 15.33 1.02
C GLY A 70 -32.61 14.75 0.87
N THR A 71 -32.67 13.47 0.50
CA THR A 71 -33.91 12.70 0.32
C THR A 71 -33.99 11.47 1.21
N GLY A 72 -32.96 11.19 2.02
CA GLY A 72 -32.83 9.96 2.80
C GLY A 72 -32.86 8.69 1.95
N THR A 73 -32.45 8.81 0.68
CA THR A 73 -32.43 7.69 -0.27
C THR A 73 -31.00 7.19 -0.42
N ALA A 74 -30.84 5.86 -0.37
CA ALA A 74 -29.54 5.19 -0.48
C ALA A 74 -28.77 5.59 -1.75
N GLY A 75 -27.53 6.03 -1.56
CA GLY A 75 -26.61 6.44 -2.61
C GLY A 75 -25.41 5.50 -2.74
N ALA A 76 -24.64 5.64 -3.82
CA ALA A 76 -23.39 4.93 -3.98
C ALA A 76 -22.36 5.79 -4.70
N ILE A 77 -21.11 5.70 -4.27
CA ILE A 77 -19.96 6.12 -5.04
C ILE A 77 -19.59 4.97 -5.97
N VAL A 78 -19.44 5.28 -7.25
CA VAL A 78 -19.08 4.35 -8.31
C VAL A 78 -17.75 4.79 -8.88
N ILE A 79 -16.80 3.86 -8.98
CA ILE A 79 -15.49 4.11 -9.58
C ILE A 79 -15.30 3.15 -10.74
N GLY A 80 -15.07 3.70 -11.93
CA GLY A 80 -14.81 2.95 -13.16
C GLY A 80 -16.05 2.61 -13.98
N THR A 81 -16.10 1.36 -14.47
CA THR A 81 -17.18 0.87 -15.33
C THR A 81 -18.55 1.21 -14.71
N GLY A 82 -19.46 1.82 -15.47
CA GLY A 82 -20.75 2.31 -14.97
C GLY A 82 -20.83 3.81 -14.67
N VAL A 83 -19.71 4.55 -14.73
CA VAL A 83 -19.71 6.02 -14.76
C VAL A 83 -19.62 6.53 -16.21
N ASP A 84 -18.53 6.23 -16.91
CA ASP A 84 -18.27 6.62 -18.31
C ASP A 84 -18.10 5.40 -19.27
N GLY A 85 -18.12 4.18 -18.72
CA GLY A 85 -17.93 2.95 -19.46
C GLY A 85 -16.47 2.53 -19.68
N ALA A 86 -15.50 3.28 -19.15
CA ALA A 86 -14.08 2.93 -19.22
C ALA A 86 -13.72 1.83 -18.22
N ALA A 87 -12.87 0.89 -18.66
CA ALA A 87 -12.33 -0.20 -17.85
C ALA A 87 -10.80 -0.22 -17.99
N PRO A 88 -10.05 -0.64 -16.95
CA PRO A 88 -10.52 -0.99 -15.60
C PRO A 88 -10.88 0.25 -14.77
N GLY A 89 -11.69 0.07 -13.72
CA GLY A 89 -12.05 1.14 -12.80
C GLY A 89 -10.94 1.55 -11.85
N VAL A 90 -10.17 0.57 -11.37
CA VAL A 90 -8.88 0.80 -10.73
C VAL A 90 -7.88 -0.17 -11.34
N SER A 91 -6.72 0.30 -11.75
CA SER A 91 -5.57 -0.55 -12.09
C SER A 91 -4.35 -0.16 -11.27
N ILE A 92 -3.56 -1.16 -10.93
CA ILE A 92 -2.24 -0.99 -10.34
C ILE A 92 -1.26 -1.73 -11.23
N THR A 93 -0.30 -0.99 -11.78
CA THR A 93 0.82 -1.51 -12.55
C THR A 93 2.12 -1.20 -11.84
N GLN A 94 3.09 -2.09 -11.96
CA GLN A 94 4.43 -1.85 -11.45
C GLN A 94 5.23 -1.01 -12.46
N THR A 95 5.98 -0.03 -11.97
CA THR A 95 6.86 0.81 -12.81
C THR A 95 8.30 0.30 -12.89
N GLY A 96 8.74 -0.46 -11.88
CA GLY A 96 10.05 -1.10 -11.83
C GLY A 96 10.08 -2.53 -12.41
N THR A 97 11.28 -3.08 -12.55
CA THR A 97 11.49 -4.49 -12.93
C THR A 97 11.59 -5.37 -11.68
N GLY A 98 10.88 -6.50 -11.60
CA GLY A 98 10.94 -7.43 -10.47
C GLY A 98 9.59 -7.69 -9.83
N ASN A 99 9.51 -8.03 -8.54
CA ASN A 99 8.23 -8.20 -7.85
C ASN A 99 7.68 -6.83 -7.39
N LEU A 100 6.35 -6.66 -7.42
CA LEU A 100 5.68 -5.48 -6.86
C LEU A 100 5.94 -5.35 -5.36
N LEU A 101 5.93 -6.48 -4.66
CA LEU A 101 6.27 -6.61 -3.26
C LEU A 101 7.29 -7.74 -3.12
N ASP A 102 8.36 -7.47 -2.40
CA ASP A 102 9.33 -8.45 -1.92
C ASP A 102 9.40 -8.38 -0.40
N LEU A 103 9.24 -9.53 0.24
CA LEU A 103 9.47 -9.74 1.66
C LEU A 103 10.64 -10.70 1.79
N ALA A 104 11.72 -10.27 2.44
CA ALA A 104 12.82 -11.12 2.87
C ALA A 104 12.75 -11.26 4.39
N ILE A 105 12.40 -12.46 4.85
CA ILE A 105 12.24 -12.78 6.27
C ILE A 105 13.41 -13.65 6.69
N ASP A 106 14.11 -13.27 7.75
CA ASP A 106 15.24 -14.01 8.29
C ASP A 106 15.21 -13.98 9.83
N THR A 107 15.80 -14.99 10.47
CA THR A 107 15.90 -15.09 11.93
C THR A 107 17.34 -15.29 12.34
N ASP A 108 17.77 -14.61 13.40
CA ASP A 108 19.11 -14.74 13.97
C ASP A 108 18.98 -15.11 15.45
N ALA A 109 19.81 -16.04 15.92
CA ALA A 109 19.87 -16.43 17.33
C ALA A 109 20.36 -15.28 18.23
N GLY A 110 21.04 -14.30 17.64
CA GLY A 110 21.58 -13.10 18.25
C GLY A 110 22.63 -13.39 19.32
N SER A 111 23.20 -12.32 19.87
CA SER A 111 24.10 -12.41 21.02
C SER A 111 23.40 -11.88 22.27
N THR A 112 23.82 -12.35 23.45
CA THR A 112 23.33 -11.81 24.73
C THR A 112 23.63 -10.32 24.87
N GLY A 113 24.69 -9.80 24.23
CA GLY A 113 25.05 -8.38 24.22
C GLY A 113 24.15 -7.50 23.34
N THR A 114 23.40 -8.09 22.40
CA THR A 114 22.46 -7.39 21.51
C THR A 114 20.99 -7.66 21.84
N GLY A 115 20.72 -8.36 22.95
CA GLY A 115 19.36 -8.64 23.44
C GLY A 115 18.84 -10.05 23.13
N GLY A 116 19.64 -10.94 22.53
CA GLY A 116 19.25 -12.31 22.15
C GLY A 116 18.70 -12.43 20.73
N ALA A 117 17.90 -13.46 20.47
CA ALA A 117 17.39 -13.79 19.14
C ALA A 117 16.42 -12.74 18.59
N PHE A 118 16.38 -12.59 17.28
CA PHE A 118 15.50 -11.67 16.58
C PHE A 118 15.02 -12.22 15.24
N LEU A 119 13.84 -11.75 14.83
CA LEU A 119 13.27 -11.92 13.50
C LEU A 119 13.45 -10.60 12.75
N ASN A 120 14.09 -10.64 11.59
CA ASN A 120 14.23 -9.52 10.69
C ASN A 120 13.29 -9.71 9.48
N VAL A 121 12.52 -8.68 9.16
CA VAL A 121 11.67 -8.63 7.98
C VAL A 121 12.03 -7.38 7.18
N ALA A 122 12.71 -7.58 6.06
CA ALA A 122 12.93 -6.53 5.08
C ALA A 122 11.78 -6.58 4.06
N ALA A 123 11.06 -5.47 3.91
CA ALA A 123 9.99 -5.32 2.94
C ALA A 123 10.40 -4.25 1.92
N SER A 124 10.28 -4.57 0.64
CA SER A 124 10.43 -3.60 -0.45
C SER A 124 9.22 -3.64 -1.36
N VAL A 125 8.63 -2.48 -1.59
CA VAL A 125 7.55 -2.26 -2.55
C VAL A 125 8.12 -1.50 -3.73
N SER A 126 8.01 -2.09 -4.93
CA SER A 126 8.42 -1.42 -6.16
C SER A 126 7.52 -0.22 -6.45
N GLY A 127 8.03 0.72 -7.24
CA GLY A 127 7.22 1.83 -7.71
C GLY A 127 5.99 1.33 -8.46
N MET A 128 4.88 2.06 -8.33
CA MET A 128 3.60 1.68 -8.92
C MET A 128 2.88 2.89 -9.50
N ASP A 129 2.24 2.64 -10.64
CA ASP A 129 1.27 3.54 -11.22
C ASP A 129 -0.13 2.99 -10.92
N ILE A 130 -0.98 3.84 -10.38
CA ILE A 130 -2.37 3.54 -10.02
C ILE A 130 -3.23 4.40 -10.93
N SER A 131 -4.03 3.78 -11.80
CA SER A 131 -5.05 4.48 -12.57
C SER A 131 -6.39 4.28 -11.89
N VAL A 132 -7.10 5.38 -11.64
CA VAL A 132 -8.46 5.38 -11.13
C VAL A 132 -9.34 5.98 -12.22
N GLY A 133 -10.26 5.18 -12.75
CA GLY A 133 -11.24 5.62 -13.73
C GLY A 133 -12.23 6.63 -13.14
N SER A 134 -13.16 7.10 -13.97
CA SER A 134 -14.15 8.10 -13.58
C SER A 134 -14.89 7.74 -12.29
N ILE A 135 -15.05 8.74 -11.42
CA ILE A 135 -15.76 8.61 -10.15
C ILE A 135 -17.08 9.33 -10.28
N GLY A 136 -18.16 8.60 -10.01
CA GLY A 136 -19.51 9.13 -10.05
C GLY A 136 -20.32 8.77 -8.82
N VAL A 137 -21.49 9.40 -8.72
CA VAL A 137 -22.47 9.15 -7.66
C VAL A 137 -23.81 8.78 -8.28
N GLY A 138 -24.44 7.72 -7.77
CA GLY A 138 -25.72 7.24 -8.27
C GLY A 138 -26.57 6.63 -7.17
N ALA A 139 -27.81 6.26 -7.48
CA ALA A 139 -28.67 5.57 -6.53
C ALA A 139 -28.13 4.16 -6.27
N SER A 140 -28.02 3.77 -5.01
CA SER A 140 -27.59 2.42 -4.66
C SER A 140 -28.64 1.38 -5.06
N GLY A 141 -28.20 0.26 -5.62
CA GLY A 141 -29.04 -0.93 -5.75
C GLY A 141 -29.27 -1.62 -4.41
N VAL A 142 -30.21 -2.57 -4.40
CA VAL A 142 -30.61 -3.34 -3.22
C VAL A 142 -29.95 -4.71 -3.27
N LYS A 143 -29.30 -5.11 -2.17
CA LYS A 143 -28.69 -6.44 -2.07
C LYS A 143 -29.79 -7.50 -2.01
N THR A 144 -29.76 -8.47 -2.93
CA THR A 144 -30.63 -9.65 -2.89
C THR A 144 -29.92 -10.82 -2.20
N ALA A 145 -30.67 -11.82 -1.73
CA ALA A 145 -30.10 -12.98 -1.05
C ALA A 145 -29.16 -13.80 -1.95
N ASP A 146 -29.43 -13.82 -3.26
CA ASP A 146 -28.71 -14.64 -4.25
C ASP A 146 -27.55 -13.90 -4.93
N SER A 147 -27.28 -12.64 -4.56
CA SER A 147 -26.20 -11.84 -5.18
C SER A 147 -25.25 -11.25 -4.15
N VAL A 148 -23.96 -11.32 -4.49
CA VAL A 148 -22.89 -10.62 -3.76
C VAL A 148 -22.66 -9.20 -4.27
N VAL A 149 -23.27 -8.82 -5.41
CA VAL A 149 -23.20 -7.48 -6.01
C VAL A 149 -24.59 -6.87 -6.07
N ARG A 150 -24.76 -5.66 -5.52
CA ARG A 150 -26.03 -4.93 -5.57
C ARG A 150 -26.08 -3.83 -6.64
N GLY A 151 -24.94 -3.35 -7.12
CA GLY A 151 -24.86 -2.38 -8.21
C GLY A 151 -25.43 -1.01 -7.87
N THR A 152 -25.56 -0.17 -8.89
CA THR A 152 -26.33 1.09 -8.86
C THR A 152 -27.58 0.98 -9.72
N THR A 153 -28.52 1.89 -9.50
CA THR A 153 -29.74 2.03 -10.32
C THR A 153 -29.81 3.41 -10.92
N GLY A 154 -30.45 3.52 -12.10
CA GLY A 154 -30.59 4.78 -12.82
C GLY A 154 -29.26 5.32 -13.36
N THR A 155 -29.21 6.63 -13.60
CA THR A 155 -28.03 7.32 -14.12
C THR A 155 -27.04 7.59 -13.01
N VAL A 156 -25.76 7.30 -13.26
CA VAL A 156 -24.66 7.70 -12.40
C VAL A 156 -24.14 9.05 -12.88
N ASN A 157 -24.09 10.04 -11.98
CA ASN A 157 -23.56 11.36 -12.28
C ASN A 157 -22.05 11.33 -12.07
N GLU A 158 -21.28 11.54 -13.13
CA GLU A 158 -19.83 11.67 -13.04
C GLU A 158 -19.46 12.96 -12.30
N ILE A 159 -18.59 12.83 -11.30
CA ILE A 159 -18.10 13.94 -10.46
C ILE A 159 -16.63 14.19 -10.72
N LEU A 160 -15.85 13.13 -10.93
CA LEU A 160 -14.43 13.22 -11.30
C LEU A 160 -14.19 12.39 -12.56
N THR A 161 -13.36 12.91 -13.46
CA THR A 161 -12.99 12.23 -14.73
C THR A 161 -12.03 11.06 -14.53
N GLY A 162 -11.69 10.73 -13.28
CA GLY A 162 -10.61 9.83 -12.91
C GLY A 162 -9.31 10.59 -12.64
N LEU A 163 -8.29 9.83 -12.26
CA LEU A 163 -6.94 10.32 -12.02
C LEU A 163 -5.91 9.21 -12.16
N ASP A 164 -4.71 9.59 -12.54
CA ASP A 164 -3.53 8.72 -12.47
C ASP A 164 -2.63 9.17 -11.31
N LEU A 165 -2.15 8.21 -10.53
CA LEU A 165 -1.27 8.40 -9.38
C LEU A 165 0.01 7.57 -9.55
N SER A 166 1.17 8.22 -9.46
CA SER A 166 2.46 7.51 -9.47
C SER A 166 3.11 7.57 -8.10
N LEU A 167 3.57 6.43 -7.61
CA LEU A 167 4.24 6.27 -6.32
C LEU A 167 5.64 5.67 -6.53
N GLY A 168 6.64 6.28 -5.89
CA GLY A 168 8.01 5.75 -5.85
C GLY A 168 8.13 4.48 -5.02
N SER A 169 9.26 3.78 -5.15
CA SER A 169 9.56 2.59 -4.36
C SER A 169 9.72 2.92 -2.87
N ILE A 170 9.30 2.01 -2.00
CA ILE A 170 9.41 2.17 -0.55
C ILE A 170 10.07 0.92 0.04
N THR A 171 11.04 1.11 0.94
CA THR A 171 11.68 0.05 1.71
C THR A 171 11.46 0.25 3.19
N ALA A 172 11.22 -0.83 3.94
CA ALA A 172 11.10 -0.81 5.39
C ALA A 172 11.79 -2.05 5.99
N ASN A 173 12.39 -1.89 7.17
CA ASN A 173 12.94 -3.00 7.92
C ASN A 173 12.31 -3.09 9.32
N VAL A 174 11.78 -4.26 9.65
CA VAL A 174 11.12 -4.55 10.93
C VAL A 174 11.93 -5.60 11.67
N GLN A 175 12.30 -5.33 12.93
CA GLN A 175 12.92 -6.32 13.82
C GLN A 175 12.03 -6.59 15.02
N LEU A 176 11.71 -7.87 15.24
CA LEU A 176 10.96 -8.33 16.41
C LEU A 176 11.86 -9.22 17.29
N GLY A 177 11.72 -9.11 18.61
CA GLY A 177 12.59 -9.79 19.58
C GLY A 177 13.67 -8.85 20.09
N ALA A 178 14.93 -9.29 20.05
CA ALA A 178 16.04 -8.37 20.21
C ALA A 178 16.04 -7.34 19.07
N THR A 179 16.43 -6.10 19.34
CA THR A 179 16.48 -5.04 18.32
C THR A 179 17.90 -4.49 18.19
N PRO A 180 18.88 -5.29 17.72
CA PRO A 180 20.25 -4.81 17.50
C PRO A 180 20.32 -3.55 16.63
N GLN A 181 19.33 -3.34 15.73
CA GLN A 181 19.22 -2.12 14.93
C GLN A 181 18.82 -0.87 15.72
N GLY A 182 18.58 -0.97 17.03
CA GLY A 182 18.28 0.16 17.92
C GLY A 182 16.80 0.59 17.97
N ALA A 183 15.94 0.02 17.12
CA ALA A 183 14.48 0.23 17.15
C ALA A 183 13.73 -0.98 16.56
N MET A 184 12.50 -1.24 17.00
CA MET A 184 11.65 -2.32 16.46
C MET A 184 11.29 -2.12 14.98
N ILE A 185 11.20 -0.87 14.53
CA ILE A 185 10.89 -0.52 13.14
C ILE A 185 11.80 0.62 12.73
N VAL A 186 12.55 0.45 11.64
CA VAL A 186 13.31 1.52 10.99
C VAL A 186 12.71 1.71 9.60
N LEU A 187 12.04 2.83 9.41
CA LEU A 187 11.56 3.27 8.10
C LEU A 187 12.57 4.28 7.56
N ASP A 188 13.33 3.87 6.55
CA ASP A 188 14.11 4.79 5.74
C ASP A 188 13.33 4.94 4.42
N SER A 189 12.46 5.94 4.36
CA SER A 189 11.52 6.09 3.25
C SER A 189 11.43 7.55 2.85
N GLU A 190 11.83 7.82 1.62
CA GLU A 190 11.55 9.05 0.90
C GLU A 190 10.62 8.68 -0.26
N ILE A 191 9.50 9.38 -0.44
CA ILE A 191 8.68 9.22 -1.65
C ILE A 191 9.44 9.91 -2.78
N VAL A 192 10.36 9.16 -3.40
CA VAL A 192 11.20 9.65 -4.50
C VAL A 192 10.30 10.08 -5.66
N GLY A 193 10.29 11.39 -5.98
CA GLY A 193 9.44 12.00 -7.02
C GLY A 193 8.17 12.69 -6.52
N GLY A 194 7.89 12.63 -5.21
CA GLY A 194 6.73 13.28 -4.60
C GLY A 194 5.39 12.63 -4.99
N LEU A 195 4.29 13.35 -4.75
CA LEU A 195 2.95 12.94 -5.19
C LEU A 195 2.59 13.70 -6.47
N LYS A 196 2.43 12.98 -7.58
CA LYS A 196 1.97 13.54 -8.83
C LYS A 196 0.61 12.92 -9.20
N LEU A 197 -0.40 13.78 -9.31
CA LEU A 197 -1.70 13.45 -9.89
C LEU A 197 -1.73 14.01 -11.31
N SER A 198 -2.21 13.25 -12.28
CA SER A 198 -2.40 13.71 -13.66
C SER A 198 -3.83 13.46 -14.13
N ASN A 199 -4.27 14.22 -15.13
CA ASN A 199 -5.56 14.08 -15.81
C ASN A 199 -6.80 14.23 -14.89
N LEU A 200 -6.72 15.07 -13.85
CA LEU A 200 -7.81 15.25 -12.89
C LEU A 200 -8.81 16.30 -13.40
N GLY A 201 -10.06 15.90 -13.59
CA GLY A 201 -11.17 16.80 -13.86
C GLY A 201 -12.24 16.72 -12.78
N ILE A 202 -12.78 17.88 -12.38
CA ILE A 202 -13.94 18.00 -11.49
C ILE A 202 -15.12 18.48 -12.31
N LYS A 203 -16.22 17.71 -12.29
CA LYS A 203 -17.46 18.05 -13.00
C LYS A 203 -18.48 18.64 -12.03
N ASP A 204 -18.93 19.86 -12.34
CA ASP A 204 -20.11 20.43 -11.72
C ASP A 204 -21.34 19.97 -12.51
N ASN A 205 -22.01 18.95 -11.96
CA ASN A 205 -23.21 18.40 -12.55
C ASN A 205 -24.42 19.36 -12.46
N ALA A 206 -24.42 20.33 -11.53
CA ALA A 206 -25.54 21.26 -11.35
C ALA A 206 -25.45 22.47 -12.29
N GLY A 207 -24.24 23.00 -12.51
CA GLY A 207 -23.96 24.12 -13.43
C GLY A 207 -23.54 23.70 -14.84
N GLY A 208 -23.26 22.42 -15.07
CA GLY A 208 -22.81 21.87 -16.36
C GLY A 208 -21.36 22.23 -16.74
N GLY A 209 -20.59 22.79 -15.79
CA GLY A 209 -19.19 23.17 -15.97
C GLY A 209 -18.24 22.05 -15.57
N SER A 210 -16.99 22.11 -16.05
CA SER A 210 -15.92 21.28 -15.50
C SER A 210 -14.64 22.10 -15.36
N ILE A 211 -13.79 21.72 -14.43
CA ILE A 211 -12.41 22.19 -14.35
C ILE A 211 -11.54 20.96 -14.60
N VAL A 212 -10.68 21.03 -15.60
CA VAL A 212 -9.74 19.95 -15.93
C VAL A 212 -8.31 20.44 -15.73
N LEU A 213 -7.49 19.62 -15.10
CA LEU A 213 -6.10 19.90 -14.76
C LEU A 213 -5.22 18.81 -15.38
N ASP A 214 -4.20 19.21 -16.14
CA ASP A 214 -3.27 18.25 -16.75
C ASP A 214 -2.43 17.55 -15.69
N SER A 215 -1.97 18.29 -14.68
CA SER A 215 -1.30 17.71 -13.51
C SER A 215 -1.38 18.59 -12.27
N ILE A 216 -1.28 17.94 -11.10
CA ILE A 216 -0.97 18.57 -9.82
C ILE A 216 0.26 17.86 -9.26
N GLN A 217 1.31 18.62 -8.96
CA GLN A 217 2.49 18.13 -8.28
C GLN A 217 2.67 18.86 -6.95
N VAL A 218 2.92 18.11 -5.88
CA VAL A 218 3.18 18.65 -4.54
C VAL A 218 4.49 18.10 -4.00
N VAL A 219 5.41 19.00 -3.66
CA VAL A 219 6.76 18.68 -3.18
C VAL A 219 7.18 19.66 -2.08
N ASP A 220 8.21 19.30 -1.31
CA ASP A 220 8.92 20.26 -0.48
C ASP A 220 9.67 21.25 -1.38
N THR A 221 9.66 22.53 -1.03
CA THR A 221 10.26 23.59 -1.86
C THR A 221 11.76 23.35 -2.00
N GLY A 222 12.24 23.30 -3.25
CA GLY A 222 13.65 23.02 -3.57
C GLY A 222 14.01 21.53 -3.55
N SER A 223 13.01 20.66 -3.37
CA SER A 223 13.12 19.20 -3.45
C SER A 223 12.22 18.65 -4.57
N SER A 224 12.43 17.39 -4.92
CA SER A 224 11.53 16.61 -5.79
C SER A 224 10.59 15.72 -4.98
N ASN A 225 10.68 15.74 -3.64
CA ASN A 225 10.03 14.79 -2.74
C ASN A 225 9.09 15.51 -1.76
N LEU A 226 8.11 14.81 -1.19
CA LEU A 226 7.20 15.34 -0.17
C LEU A 226 7.47 14.65 1.19
N SER A 227 7.88 15.43 2.20
CA SER A 227 8.08 14.89 3.56
C SER A 227 6.75 14.67 4.29
N ALA A 228 6.45 13.44 4.66
CA ALA A 228 5.15 13.02 5.22
C ALA A 228 4.94 13.32 6.72
N ASN A 229 5.77 14.18 7.34
CA ASN A 229 5.74 14.37 8.79
C ASN A 229 4.68 15.41 9.19
N ALA A 230 3.63 14.97 9.88
CA ALA A 230 2.67 15.81 10.61
C ALA A 230 2.65 15.41 12.09
N LYS A 231 2.70 16.39 13.01
CA LYS A 231 2.51 16.13 14.44
C LYS A 231 1.02 16.17 14.75
N ILE A 232 0.45 15.04 15.16
CA ILE A 232 -0.94 14.92 15.60
C ILE A 232 -0.95 14.89 17.14
N GLY A 233 -1.78 15.72 17.78
CA GLY A 233 -1.88 15.79 19.23
C GLY A 233 -3.23 16.30 19.72
N VAL A 234 -3.46 16.27 21.03
CA VAL A 234 -4.73 16.66 21.65
C VAL A 234 -4.50 17.81 22.63
N ASN A 235 -5.39 18.80 22.65
CA ASN A 235 -5.46 19.83 23.67
C ASN A 235 -6.89 19.90 24.25
N PRO A 236 -7.15 20.67 25.33
CA PRO A 236 -8.46 20.69 26.00
C PRO A 236 -9.65 21.10 25.12
N ASN A 237 -9.40 21.68 23.95
CA ASN A 237 -10.42 22.16 23.02
C ASN A 237 -10.54 21.29 21.76
N GLY A 238 -9.82 20.17 21.64
CA GLY A 238 -9.97 19.23 20.52
C GLY A 238 -8.69 18.55 20.05
N LEU A 239 -8.82 17.82 18.94
CA LEU A 239 -7.71 17.23 18.19
C LEU A 239 -7.03 18.34 17.37
N TYR A 240 -5.71 18.47 17.45
CA TYR A 240 -4.95 19.35 16.58
C TYR A 240 -4.00 18.57 15.68
N ILE A 241 -3.92 18.98 14.42
CA ILE A 241 -2.94 18.51 13.46
C ILE A 241 -2.02 19.69 13.17
N LYS A 242 -0.73 19.54 13.49
CA LYS A 242 0.32 20.51 13.20
C LYS A 242 1.26 19.93 12.14
N PRO A 243 1.02 20.21 10.84
CA PRO A 243 1.90 19.72 9.77
C PRO A 243 3.33 20.28 9.98
N VAL A 244 4.35 19.44 9.73
CA VAL A 244 5.77 19.84 9.90
C VAL A 244 6.31 20.48 8.62
N ALA A 245 5.65 20.26 7.48
CA ALA A 245 5.99 20.86 6.18
C ALA A 245 5.63 22.36 6.16
N GLN A 246 6.55 23.16 6.66
CA GLN A 246 6.68 24.57 6.29
C GLN A 246 7.48 24.57 4.99
N ASN A 247 7.05 25.32 3.97
CA ASN A 247 7.69 25.44 2.65
C ASN A 247 7.23 24.38 1.62
N ILE A 248 5.93 24.17 1.47
CA ILE A 248 5.37 23.30 0.42
C ILE A 248 5.28 24.08 -0.91
N SER A 249 5.74 23.50 -2.01
CA SER A 249 5.44 24.02 -3.34
C SER A 249 4.39 23.14 -4.00
N ALA A 250 3.45 23.77 -4.73
CA ALA A 250 2.49 23.08 -5.57
C ALA A 250 2.54 23.66 -6.99
N TYR A 251 2.49 22.80 -7.98
CA TYR A 251 2.36 23.19 -9.38
C TYR A 251 1.11 22.54 -9.96
N ILE A 252 0.27 23.35 -10.62
CA ILE A 252 -0.90 22.90 -11.35
C ILE A 252 -0.68 23.30 -12.81
N GLY A 253 -0.49 22.30 -13.67
CA GLY A 253 -0.30 22.52 -15.10
C GLY A 253 -1.60 22.42 -15.87
N GLY A 254 -1.76 23.27 -16.88
CA GLY A 254 -2.83 23.19 -17.87
C GLY A 254 -4.21 23.27 -17.23
N VAL A 255 -4.63 24.44 -16.74
CA VAL A 255 -5.99 24.63 -16.23
C VAL A 255 -6.94 24.85 -17.41
N HIS A 256 -7.96 24.01 -17.55
CA HIS A 256 -8.99 24.13 -18.59
C HIS A 256 -10.37 24.28 -17.96
N LEU A 257 -11.25 25.05 -18.62
CA LEU A 257 -12.65 25.18 -18.24
C LEU A 257 -13.56 24.49 -19.26
N GLY A 258 -14.49 23.67 -18.79
CA GLY A 258 -15.52 23.00 -19.58
C GLY A 258 -15.10 21.64 -20.17
N SER A 259 -13.90 21.51 -20.74
CA SER A 259 -13.37 20.21 -21.19
C SER A 259 -11.84 20.22 -21.37
N ALA A 260 -11.22 19.05 -21.40
CA ALA A 260 -9.80 18.88 -21.72
C ALA A 260 -9.44 19.39 -23.14
N ALA A 261 -10.39 19.40 -24.07
CA ALA A 261 -10.18 19.89 -25.44
C ALA A 261 -10.30 21.43 -25.56
N ALA A 262 -10.81 22.12 -24.51
CA ALA A 262 -10.86 23.57 -24.49
C ALA A 262 -9.45 24.15 -24.38
N ALA A 263 -9.24 25.41 -24.79
CA ALA A 263 -7.94 26.05 -24.60
C ALA A 263 -7.62 26.20 -23.10
N SER A 264 -6.38 25.91 -22.72
CA SER A 264 -5.91 26.16 -21.34
C SER A 264 -5.97 27.66 -21.03
N ILE A 265 -6.38 28.01 -19.81
CA ILE A 265 -6.34 29.38 -19.29
C ILE A 265 -5.00 29.69 -18.57
N GLY A 266 -4.07 28.73 -18.53
CA GLY A 266 -2.73 28.87 -17.94
C GLY A 266 -2.42 27.88 -16.82
N ASP A 267 -1.27 28.08 -16.19
CA ASP A 267 -0.74 27.26 -15.09
C ASP A 267 -0.85 28.01 -13.74
N VAL A 268 -0.79 27.28 -12.63
CA VAL A 268 -0.74 27.85 -11.27
C VAL A 268 0.49 27.30 -10.53
N GLU A 269 1.38 28.19 -10.11
CA GLU A 269 2.54 27.86 -9.28
C GLU A 269 2.39 28.48 -7.88
N ILE A 270 2.52 27.65 -6.85
CA ILE A 270 2.62 28.07 -5.45
C ILE A 270 4.00 27.62 -4.97
N LYS A 271 4.80 28.58 -4.51
CA LYS A 271 6.17 28.32 -4.05
C LYS A 271 6.31 28.64 -2.57
N GLY A 272 6.71 27.66 -1.77
CA GLY A 272 7.02 27.86 -0.36
C GLY A 272 5.84 28.24 0.52
N LEU A 273 4.67 27.61 0.29
CA LEU A 273 3.52 27.71 1.17
C LEU A 273 3.93 27.35 2.59
N ASN A 274 3.80 28.34 3.47
CA ASN A 274 4.15 28.26 4.87
C ASN A 274 2.89 28.60 5.65
N MET A 275 2.31 27.63 6.36
CA MET A 275 1.11 27.85 7.17
C MET A 275 1.42 28.62 8.47
N GLY A 276 2.68 29.04 8.69
CA GLY A 276 3.10 29.86 9.81
C GLY A 276 2.92 29.10 11.13
N THR A 277 2.17 29.69 12.06
CA THR A 277 1.79 29.05 13.33
C THR A 277 0.41 28.39 13.29
N SER A 278 -0.24 28.33 12.12
CA SER A 278 -1.62 27.86 11.98
C SER A 278 -1.74 26.37 12.32
N THR A 279 -2.82 25.99 13.00
CA THR A 279 -3.16 24.62 13.36
C THR A 279 -4.54 24.28 12.83
N ILE A 280 -4.73 23.08 12.30
CA ILE A 280 -6.07 22.55 12.01
C ILE A 280 -6.59 21.96 13.32
N THR A 281 -7.71 22.47 13.82
CA THR A 281 -8.36 22.00 15.05
C THR A 281 -9.71 21.37 14.69
N ILE A 282 -9.90 20.13 15.13
CA ILE A 282 -11.18 19.41 15.04
C ILE A 282 -11.71 19.32 16.47
N SER A 283 -12.84 19.97 16.72
CA SER A 283 -13.49 20.07 18.04
C SER A 283 -14.99 19.85 17.92
N GLY A 284 -15.55 19.05 18.81
CA GLY A 284 -17.01 18.94 18.97
C GLY A 284 -17.55 20.04 19.89
N HIS A 285 -18.86 20.32 19.79
CA HIS A 285 -19.58 21.04 20.84
C HIS A 285 -19.76 20.15 22.07
#